data_AF-A0A447RG66-F1
#
_entry.id   AF-A0A447RG66-F1
#
_cell.length_a   1.000
_cell.length_b   1.000
_cell.length_c   1.000
_cell.angle_alpha   90.00
_cell.angle_beta   90.00
_cell.angle_gamma   90.00
#
_symmetry.space_group_name_H-M   'P 1'
#
loop_
_entity.id
_entity.type
_entity.pdbx_description
1 polymer ?
#
loop_
_entity_poly.entity_id
_entity_poly.type
_entity_poly.pdbx_seq_one_letter_code
_entity_poly.pdbx_strand_id
1 'polypeptide(L)'
;MKLSALAVATALFSGAVFAAPLTLQTYNPQEKGLFAVNSTLVSGPHEAVLFDAQFSVKDGEKLVEMIKKNGKPLSRIVITSGDPDFYFGLEPLVKAFPQAEVVATPEVVKHIAATKAAKLAYWGPQMKDGAPTQVYVPQALEANSFTIDGEKVTIMQPHDYAAFRLDPGEQNDPRRHRRGVGYASLDRRHPDAGQSSAMA
;
A
#
# COMPACT_ATOMS: atom_id res chain seq x y z
N MET A 1 60.39 -34.42 5.19
CA MET A 1 58.91 -34.46 5.17
C MET A 1 58.42 -33.13 4.61
N LYS A 2 57.72 -33.12 3.47
CA LYS A 2 57.19 -31.90 2.83
C LYS A 2 55.70 -31.80 3.16
N LEU A 3 55.30 -30.74 3.87
CA LEU A 3 53.91 -30.42 4.14
C LEU A 3 53.44 -29.43 3.08
N SER A 4 52.60 -29.89 2.15
CA SER A 4 51.92 -29.03 1.19
C SER A 4 50.63 -28.50 1.84
N ALA A 5 50.58 -27.20 2.10
CA ALA A 5 49.36 -26.53 2.55
C ALA A 5 48.45 -26.28 1.35
N LEU A 6 47.25 -26.86 1.37
CA LEU A 6 46.20 -26.64 0.38
C LEU A 6 45.32 -25.48 0.87
N ALA A 7 45.47 -24.30 0.27
CA ALA A 7 44.60 -23.16 0.55
C ALA A 7 43.28 -23.31 -0.23
N VAL A 8 42.18 -23.54 0.47
CA VAL A 8 40.82 -23.50 -0.11
C VAL A 8 40.40 -22.03 -0.19
N ALA A 9 40.43 -21.45 -1.39
CA ALA A 9 39.89 -20.11 -1.63
C ALA A 9 38.36 -20.19 -1.71
N THR A 10 37.67 -19.76 -0.64
CA THR A 10 36.21 -19.57 -0.66
C THR A 10 35.90 -18.26 -1.36
N ALA A 11 35.53 -18.33 -2.64
CA ALA A 11 35.05 -17.15 -3.37
C ALA A 11 33.65 -16.78 -2.85
N LEU A 12 33.56 -15.73 -2.04
CA LEU A 12 32.29 -15.11 -1.69
C LEU A 12 31.75 -14.40 -2.94
N PHE A 13 30.83 -15.05 -3.64
CA PHE A 13 30.01 -14.39 -4.66
C PHE A 13 29.03 -13.46 -3.94
N SER A 14 29.40 -12.18 -3.79
CA SER A 14 28.42 -11.13 -3.53
C SER A 14 27.59 -10.95 -4.80
N GLY A 15 26.46 -11.65 -4.89
CA GLY A 15 25.49 -11.41 -5.95
C GLY A 15 24.99 -9.97 -5.84
N ALA A 16 25.24 -9.16 -6.85
CA ALA A 16 24.58 -7.86 -6.96
C ALA A 16 23.07 -8.13 -7.09
N VAL A 17 22.30 -7.72 -6.07
CA VAL A 17 20.84 -7.71 -6.14
C VAL A 17 20.47 -6.57 -7.09
N PHE A 18 20.24 -6.91 -8.35
CA PHE A 18 19.69 -5.95 -9.31
C PHE A 18 18.22 -5.72 -8.97
N ALA A 19 17.85 -4.45 -8.87
CA ALA A 19 16.46 -4.05 -8.70
C ALA A 19 15.64 -4.55 -9.90
N ALA A 20 14.53 -5.25 -9.61
CA ALA A 20 13.76 -5.96 -10.63
C ALA A 20 12.60 -5.11 -11.17
N PRO A 21 12.22 -5.26 -12.46
CA PRO A 21 11.11 -4.50 -13.01
C PRO A 21 9.79 -4.83 -12.29
N LEU A 22 9.15 -3.80 -11.73
CA LEU A 22 7.86 -3.91 -11.06
C LEU A 22 6.70 -3.92 -12.07
N THR A 23 5.71 -4.75 -11.79
CA THR A 23 4.43 -4.80 -12.52
C THR A 23 3.34 -4.17 -11.68
N LEU A 24 2.50 -3.33 -12.29
CA LEU A 24 1.38 -2.66 -11.63
C LEU A 24 0.06 -3.20 -12.18
N GLN A 25 -0.81 -3.66 -11.28
CA GLN A 25 -2.17 -4.07 -11.60
C GLN A 25 -3.15 -3.24 -10.75
N THR A 26 -3.98 -2.43 -11.41
CA THR A 26 -4.94 -1.55 -10.72
C THR A 26 -6.35 -2.12 -10.77
N TYR A 27 -7.02 -2.09 -9.63
CA TYR A 27 -8.45 -2.32 -9.46
C TYR A 27 -9.15 -0.98 -9.20
N ASN A 28 -10.24 -0.73 -9.91
CA ASN A 28 -11.13 0.39 -9.67
C ASN A 28 -12.58 -0.09 -9.89
N PRO A 29 -13.49 0.08 -8.92
CA PRO A 29 -14.85 -0.41 -9.03
C PRO A 29 -15.70 0.42 -10.02
N GLN A 30 -15.22 1.58 -10.46
CA GLN A 30 -15.90 2.51 -11.38
C GLN A 30 -17.32 2.81 -10.85
N GLU A 31 -18.32 2.83 -11.75
CA GLU A 31 -19.72 3.05 -11.40
C GLU A 31 -20.34 1.94 -10.51
N LYS A 32 -19.64 0.82 -10.29
CA LYS A 32 -20.12 -0.28 -9.44
C LYS A 32 -19.81 -0.05 -7.96
N GLY A 33 -18.91 0.89 -7.64
CA GLY A 33 -18.53 1.22 -6.27
C GLY A 33 -19.20 2.50 -5.78
N LEU A 34 -19.31 2.66 -4.45
CA LEU A 34 -19.73 3.92 -3.84
C LEU A 34 -18.69 5.03 -4.04
N PHE A 35 -17.41 4.64 -4.15
CA PHE A 35 -16.29 5.52 -4.46
C PHE A 35 -15.45 4.87 -5.57
N ALA A 36 -14.99 5.68 -6.53
CA ALA A 36 -14.17 5.22 -7.65
C ALA A 36 -12.67 5.35 -7.36
N VAL A 37 -12.23 4.91 -6.17
CA VAL A 37 -10.82 4.93 -5.77
C VAL A 37 -10.05 3.75 -6.36
N ASN A 38 -8.75 3.96 -6.58
CA ASN A 38 -7.86 2.92 -7.10
C ASN A 38 -7.23 2.13 -5.96
N SER A 39 -7.13 0.82 -6.15
CA SER A 39 -6.16 -0.02 -5.44
C SER A 39 -5.16 -0.56 -6.44
N THR A 40 -3.88 -0.50 -6.12
CA THR A 40 -2.82 -0.96 -7.03
C THR A 40 -1.99 -2.06 -6.39
N LEU A 41 -1.97 -3.23 -7.00
CA LEU A 41 -1.04 -4.30 -6.67
C LEU A 41 0.26 -4.07 -7.44
N VAL A 42 1.34 -3.86 -6.70
CA VAL A 42 2.70 -3.74 -7.24
C VAL A 42 3.43 -5.04 -6.97
N SER A 43 3.93 -5.70 -8.01
CA SER A 43 4.58 -7.00 -7.90
C SER A 43 5.98 -6.98 -8.49
N GLY A 44 6.94 -7.54 -7.76
CA GLY A 44 8.23 -7.93 -8.29
C GLY A 44 8.32 -9.44 -8.52
N PRO A 45 9.52 -9.98 -8.75
CA PRO A 45 9.71 -11.42 -8.93
C PRO A 45 9.39 -12.28 -7.71
N HIS A 46 9.56 -11.80 -6.48
CA HIS A 46 9.45 -12.62 -5.25
C HIS A 46 8.31 -12.17 -4.33
N GLU A 47 7.86 -10.93 -4.42
CA GLU A 47 6.80 -10.40 -3.54
C GLU A 47 5.83 -9.46 -4.26
N ALA A 48 4.71 -9.18 -3.60
CA ALA A 48 3.78 -8.13 -3.99
C ALA A 48 3.36 -7.26 -2.80
N VAL A 49 3.09 -6.00 -3.09
CA VAL A 49 2.57 -5.00 -2.15
C VAL A 49 1.29 -4.41 -2.73
N LEU A 50 0.23 -4.41 -1.93
CA LEU A 50 -1.03 -3.77 -2.28
C LEU A 50 -1.03 -2.33 -1.74
N PHE A 51 -1.42 -1.37 -2.57
CA PHE A 51 -1.73 -0.01 -2.17
C PHE A 51 -3.24 0.16 -2.14
N ASP A 52 -3.74 0.52 -0.96
CA ASP A 52 -5.14 0.80 -0.62
C ASP A 52 -6.09 -0.39 -0.77
N ALA A 53 -7.09 -0.44 0.10
CA ALA A 53 -7.93 -1.62 0.34
C ALA A 53 -9.40 -1.41 0.00
N GLN A 54 -9.75 -0.35 -0.74
CA GLN A 54 -11.11 0.01 -1.14
C GLN A 54 -12.05 0.32 0.04
N PHE A 55 -13.25 0.80 -0.30
CA PHE A 55 -14.25 1.22 0.65
C PHE A 55 -15.07 0.07 1.23
N SER A 56 -15.37 -0.98 0.46
CA SER A 56 -16.31 -2.03 0.91
C SER A 56 -15.62 -3.37 1.12
N VAL A 57 -16.20 -4.21 2.00
CA VAL A 57 -15.76 -5.60 2.17
C VAL A 57 -15.83 -6.37 0.86
N LYS A 58 -16.86 -6.14 0.03
CA LYS A 58 -17.03 -6.79 -1.28
C LYS A 58 -15.89 -6.44 -2.24
N ASP A 59 -15.48 -5.17 -2.28
CA ASP A 59 -14.34 -4.75 -3.10
C ASP A 59 -13.04 -5.31 -2.54
N GLY A 60 -12.89 -5.38 -1.20
CA GLY A 60 -11.78 -6.08 -0.54
C GLY A 60 -11.69 -7.55 -0.93
N GLU A 61 -12.81 -8.27 -1.06
CA GLU A 61 -12.84 -9.65 -1.57
C GLU A 61 -12.36 -9.74 -3.03
N LYS A 62 -12.68 -8.73 -3.87
CA LYS A 62 -12.13 -8.64 -5.24
C LYS A 62 -10.64 -8.40 -5.27
N LEU A 63 -10.09 -7.64 -4.32
CA LEU A 63 -8.65 -7.52 -4.15
C LEU A 63 -8.03 -8.86 -3.72
N VAL A 64 -8.68 -9.63 -2.84
CA VAL A 64 -8.22 -10.98 -2.48
C VAL A 64 -8.17 -11.90 -3.69
N GLU A 65 -9.20 -11.90 -4.54
CA GLU A 65 -9.21 -12.64 -5.82
C GLU A 65 -8.05 -12.22 -6.73
N MET A 66 -7.83 -10.89 -6.87
CA MET A 66 -6.76 -10.32 -7.68
C MET A 66 -5.37 -10.75 -7.20
N ILE A 67 -5.10 -10.67 -5.89
CA ILE A 67 -3.83 -11.05 -5.28
C ILE A 67 -3.59 -12.55 -5.43
N LYS A 68 -4.60 -13.40 -5.17
CA LYS A 68 -4.47 -14.85 -5.35
C LYS A 68 -4.15 -15.23 -6.79
N LYS A 69 -4.74 -14.52 -7.77
CA LYS A 69 -4.47 -14.73 -9.20
C LYS A 69 -3.06 -14.29 -9.61
N ASN A 70 -2.53 -13.24 -8.98
CA ASN A 70 -1.15 -12.79 -9.19
C ASN A 70 -0.12 -13.83 -8.71
N GLY A 71 -0.43 -14.58 -7.65
CA GLY A 71 0.34 -15.75 -7.22
C GLY A 71 1.66 -15.42 -6.51
N LYS A 72 1.95 -14.14 -6.24
CA LYS A 72 3.09 -13.72 -5.41
C LYS A 72 2.69 -13.66 -3.93
N PRO A 73 3.61 -13.95 -3.00
CA PRO A 73 3.44 -13.64 -1.59
C PRO A 73 3.12 -12.15 -1.39
N LEU A 74 2.00 -11.85 -0.74
CA LEU A 74 1.68 -10.49 -0.31
C LEU A 74 2.48 -10.19 0.96
N SER A 75 3.48 -9.31 0.86
CA SER A 75 4.31 -8.92 2.01
C SER A 75 3.69 -7.78 2.79
N ARG A 76 3.02 -6.85 2.09
CA ARG A 76 2.50 -5.61 2.69
C ARG A 76 1.24 -5.08 2.01
N ILE A 77 0.42 -4.42 2.81
CA ILE A 77 -0.70 -3.57 2.38
C ILE A 77 -0.42 -2.16 2.90
N VAL A 78 -0.22 -1.21 2.00
CA VAL A 78 0.06 0.19 2.31
C VAL A 78 -1.23 0.99 2.20
N ILE A 79 -1.63 1.66 3.28
CA ILE A 79 -2.76 2.59 3.30
C ILE A 79 -2.23 4.01 3.15
N THR A 80 -2.71 4.70 2.14
CA THR A 80 -2.14 5.97 1.70
C THR A 80 -2.88 7.20 2.25
N SER A 81 -4.15 7.04 2.61
CA SER A 81 -5.00 8.09 3.19
C SER A 81 -5.77 7.61 4.43
N GLY A 82 -6.17 8.55 5.27
CA GLY A 82 -7.00 8.31 6.46
C GLY A 82 -8.50 8.23 6.20
N ASP A 83 -8.93 8.31 4.94
CA ASP A 83 -10.34 8.22 4.52
C ASP A 83 -10.80 6.78 4.30
N PRO A 84 -12.08 6.49 4.60
CA PRO A 84 -12.53 5.10 4.74
C PRO A 84 -12.49 4.33 3.42
N ASP A 85 -12.57 5.02 2.30
CA ASP A 85 -12.43 4.48 0.95
C ASP A 85 -11.06 3.86 0.67
N PHE A 86 -10.06 4.12 1.52
CA PHE A 86 -8.74 3.53 1.39
C PHE A 86 -8.52 2.29 2.29
N TYR A 87 -9.33 2.07 3.33
CA TYR A 87 -9.02 1.03 4.34
C TYR A 87 -10.20 0.22 4.88
N PHE A 88 -11.45 0.55 4.57
CA PHE A 88 -12.59 -0.21 5.08
C PHE A 88 -12.67 -1.64 4.50
N GLY A 89 -12.17 -1.87 3.28
CA GLY A 89 -12.08 -3.21 2.70
C GLY A 89 -10.90 -4.07 3.21
N LEU A 90 -10.21 -3.67 4.28
CA LEU A 90 -9.09 -4.43 4.86
C LEU A 90 -9.49 -5.78 5.46
N GLU A 91 -10.72 -5.94 5.96
CA GLU A 91 -11.15 -7.14 6.68
C GLU A 91 -10.93 -8.46 5.91
N PRO A 92 -11.40 -8.62 4.66
CA PRO A 92 -11.13 -9.84 3.89
C PRO A 92 -9.65 -10.03 3.55
N LEU A 93 -8.89 -8.93 3.38
CA LEU A 93 -7.46 -8.98 3.09
C LEU A 93 -6.65 -9.50 4.27
N VAL A 94 -6.88 -8.98 5.47
CA VAL A 94 -6.21 -9.43 6.70
C VAL A 94 -6.56 -10.91 7.00
N LYS A 95 -7.81 -11.31 6.75
CA LYS A 95 -8.24 -12.70 6.89
C LYS A 95 -7.54 -13.64 5.89
N ALA A 96 -7.36 -13.20 4.64
CA ALA A 96 -6.76 -14.02 3.59
C ALA A 96 -5.23 -14.06 3.61
N PHE A 97 -4.60 -13.00 4.12
CA PHE A 97 -3.14 -12.80 4.14
C PHE A 97 -2.67 -12.35 5.53
N PRO A 98 -2.83 -13.17 6.58
CA PRO A 98 -2.50 -12.77 7.96
C PRO A 98 -1.02 -12.45 8.19
N GLN A 99 -0.14 -12.89 7.29
CA GLN A 99 1.30 -12.59 7.30
C GLN A 99 1.65 -11.23 6.67
N ALA A 100 0.73 -10.60 5.93
CA ALA A 100 1.00 -9.33 5.28
C ALA A 100 0.95 -8.19 6.31
N GLU A 101 1.95 -7.32 6.29
CA GLU A 101 1.97 -6.14 7.15
C GLU A 101 0.96 -5.11 6.63
N VAL A 102 0.03 -4.65 7.47
CA VAL A 102 -0.81 -3.50 7.14
C VAL A 102 -0.14 -2.26 7.70
N VAL A 103 0.31 -1.35 6.84
CA VAL A 103 1.15 -0.21 7.25
C VAL A 103 0.68 1.12 6.64
N ALA A 104 1.02 2.22 7.29
CA ALA A 104 0.81 3.58 6.78
C ALA A 104 1.82 4.55 7.40
N THR A 105 1.83 5.80 6.96
CA THR A 105 2.62 6.85 7.64
C THR A 105 2.10 7.09 9.06
N PRO A 106 2.93 7.55 10.00
CA PRO A 106 2.48 7.84 11.37
C PRO A 106 1.29 8.81 11.44
N GLU A 107 1.23 9.78 10.52
CA GLU A 107 0.13 10.75 10.43
C GLU A 107 -1.20 10.07 10.04
N VAL A 108 -1.17 9.21 9.01
CA VAL A 108 -2.35 8.45 8.57
C VAL A 108 -2.81 7.51 9.68
N VAL A 109 -1.89 6.80 10.35
CA VAL A 109 -2.21 5.94 11.50
C VAL A 109 -2.92 6.73 12.61
N LYS A 110 -2.39 7.89 12.98
CA LYS A 110 -2.99 8.76 14.00
C LYS A 110 -4.38 9.23 13.59
N HIS A 111 -4.56 9.65 12.34
CA HIS A 111 -5.85 10.10 11.82
C HIS A 111 -6.89 8.98 11.85
N ILE A 112 -6.55 7.77 11.36
CA ILE A 112 -7.44 6.60 11.38
C ILE A 112 -7.79 6.22 12.81
N ALA A 113 -6.81 6.15 13.70
CA ALA A 113 -7.05 5.80 15.11
C ALA A 113 -8.04 6.77 15.78
N ALA A 114 -7.95 8.06 15.46
CA ALA A 114 -8.84 9.09 16.01
C ALA A 114 -10.24 9.09 15.40
N THR A 115 -10.40 8.73 14.13
CA THR A 115 -11.65 8.97 13.37
C THR A 115 -12.43 7.70 13.02
N LYS A 116 -11.83 6.50 13.08
CA LYS A 116 -12.44 5.26 12.58
C LYS A 116 -13.82 4.95 13.14
N ALA A 117 -14.05 5.19 14.44
CA ALA A 117 -15.30 4.86 15.10
C ALA A 117 -16.44 5.76 14.59
N ALA A 118 -16.19 7.07 14.49
CA ALA A 118 -17.13 8.04 13.95
C ALA A 118 -17.42 7.77 12.46
N LYS A 119 -16.35 7.50 11.67
CA LYS A 119 -16.48 7.16 10.25
C LYS A 119 -17.31 5.88 10.06
N LEU A 120 -17.07 4.83 10.86
CA LEU A 120 -17.86 3.59 10.79
C LEU A 120 -19.32 3.80 11.18
N ALA A 121 -19.60 4.57 12.25
CA ALA A 121 -20.96 4.88 12.66
C ALA A 121 -21.74 5.65 11.58
N TYR A 122 -21.06 6.54 10.85
CA TYR A 122 -21.65 7.31 9.76
C TYR A 122 -21.87 6.47 8.49
N TRP A 123 -20.84 5.75 8.04
CA TRP A 123 -20.86 5.03 6.77
C TRP A 123 -21.50 3.64 6.85
N GLY A 124 -21.35 2.92 7.97
CA GLY A 124 -21.85 1.57 8.15
C GLY A 124 -23.32 1.38 7.74
N PRO A 125 -24.26 2.21 8.22
CA PRO A 125 -25.67 2.12 7.83
C PRO A 125 -25.92 2.33 6.33
N GLN A 126 -25.08 3.12 5.65
CA GLN A 126 -25.21 3.42 4.22
C GLN A 126 -24.66 2.29 3.35
N MET A 127 -23.68 1.53 3.87
CA MET A 127 -22.98 0.46 3.16
C MET A 127 -23.75 -0.87 3.14
N LYS A 128 -24.83 -1.01 3.92
CA LYS A 128 -25.62 -2.24 4.04
C LYS A 128 -24.71 -3.46 4.34
N ASP A 129 -24.68 -4.45 3.46
CA ASP A 129 -23.87 -5.67 3.57
C ASP A 129 -22.41 -5.49 3.11
N GLY A 130 -22.01 -4.28 2.72
CA GLY A 130 -20.63 -3.93 2.35
C GLY A 130 -19.80 -3.35 3.50
N ALA A 131 -20.40 -3.09 4.67
CA ALA A 131 -19.70 -2.52 5.82
C ALA A 131 -18.76 -3.55 6.48
N PRO A 132 -17.54 -3.15 6.90
CA PRO A 132 -16.70 -4.01 7.72
C PRO A 132 -17.30 -4.21 9.11
N THR A 133 -17.17 -5.42 9.64
CA THR A 133 -17.48 -5.73 11.04
C THR A 133 -16.34 -5.30 11.97
N GLN A 134 -15.12 -5.26 11.45
CA GLN A 134 -13.93 -4.81 12.15
C GLN A 134 -13.13 -3.82 11.31
N VAL A 135 -12.82 -2.67 11.90
CA VAL A 135 -11.96 -1.65 11.27
C VAL A 135 -10.53 -1.75 11.80
N TYR A 136 -9.59 -2.00 10.88
CA TYR A 136 -8.18 -2.18 11.17
C TYR A 136 -7.43 -0.85 11.14
N VAL A 137 -6.55 -0.65 12.12
CA VAL A 137 -5.62 0.49 12.14
C VAL A 137 -4.26 -0.01 11.66
N PRO A 138 -3.67 0.60 10.62
CA PRO A 138 -2.34 0.21 10.14
C PRO A 138 -1.26 0.43 11.19
N GLN A 139 -0.14 -0.28 11.05
CA GLN A 139 1.09 -0.03 11.79
C GLN A 139 1.82 1.17 11.20
N ALA A 140 2.47 1.96 12.04
CA ALA A 140 3.23 3.12 11.58
C ALA A 140 4.56 2.66 10.97
N LEU A 141 4.85 3.15 9.77
CA LEU A 141 6.16 2.97 9.15
C LEU A 141 7.23 3.77 9.89
N GLU A 142 8.41 3.17 10.04
CA GLU A 142 9.59 3.84 10.61
C GLU A 142 10.17 4.89 9.67
N ALA A 143 10.04 4.68 8.36
CA ALA A 143 10.49 5.59 7.31
C ALA A 143 9.40 5.75 6.24
N ASN A 144 9.43 6.88 5.54
CA ASN A 144 8.54 7.15 4.41
C ASN A 144 8.93 6.41 3.12
N SER A 145 9.86 5.45 3.19
CA SER A 145 10.25 4.64 2.05
C SER A 145 10.58 3.21 2.45
N PHE A 146 10.40 2.28 1.52
CA PHE A 146 10.73 0.87 1.66
C PHE A 146 11.12 0.31 0.28
N THR A 147 11.41 -0.98 0.20
CA THR A 147 11.74 -1.64 -1.08
C THR A 147 10.75 -2.75 -1.42
N ILE A 148 10.53 -2.98 -2.71
CA ILE A 148 9.87 -4.17 -3.25
C ILE A 148 10.87 -4.83 -4.19
N ASP A 149 11.36 -6.02 -3.85
CA ASP A 149 12.37 -6.72 -4.68
C ASP A 149 13.58 -5.83 -5.07
N GLY A 150 14.04 -5.02 -4.11
CA GLY A 150 15.18 -4.10 -4.28
C GLY A 150 14.85 -2.75 -4.94
N GLU A 151 13.66 -2.56 -5.51
CA GLU A 151 13.21 -1.27 -6.04
C GLU A 151 12.67 -0.38 -4.93
N LYS A 152 13.12 0.87 -4.87
CA LYS A 152 12.71 1.80 -3.81
C LYS A 152 11.31 2.34 -4.10
N VAL A 153 10.47 2.28 -3.08
CA VAL A 153 9.16 2.92 -3.02
C VAL A 153 9.21 4.01 -1.97
N THR A 154 8.85 5.23 -2.36
CA THR A 154 8.70 6.36 -1.46
C THR A 154 7.22 6.69 -1.32
N ILE A 155 6.68 6.65 -0.10
CA ILE A 155 5.34 7.16 0.20
C ILE A 155 5.45 8.68 0.22
N MET A 156 4.67 9.29 -0.65
CA MET A 156 4.60 10.73 -0.81
C MET A 156 3.65 11.30 0.26
N GLN A 157 3.75 12.59 0.56
CA GLN A 157 3.05 13.15 1.72
C GLN A 157 1.53 12.91 1.65
N PRO A 158 0.86 12.67 2.79
CA PRO A 158 -0.55 12.28 2.84
C PRO A 158 -1.53 13.30 2.26
N HIS A 159 -1.08 14.55 2.06
CA HIS A 159 -1.87 15.64 1.46
C HIS A 159 -1.53 15.91 -0.01
N ASP A 160 -0.61 15.14 -0.60
CA ASP A 160 -0.17 15.32 -1.98
C ASP A 160 -0.80 14.26 -2.87
N TYR A 161 -1.21 14.66 -4.07
CA TYR A 161 -2.05 13.83 -4.96
C TYR A 161 -1.33 12.57 -5.50
N ALA A 162 -0.02 12.42 -5.26
CA ALA A 162 0.71 11.14 -5.38
C ALA A 162 0.68 10.49 -4.02
N ALA A 163 0.08 9.30 -3.89
CA ALA A 163 0.21 8.54 -2.66
C ALA A 163 1.62 7.89 -2.51
N PHE A 164 2.24 7.50 -3.63
CA PHE A 164 3.56 6.88 -3.62
C PHE A 164 4.29 7.09 -4.96
N ARG A 165 5.62 6.93 -4.93
CA ARG A 165 6.52 7.01 -6.07
C ARG A 165 7.40 5.77 -6.09
N LEU A 166 7.54 5.17 -7.27
CA LEU A 166 8.56 4.16 -7.54
C LEU A 166 9.79 4.89 -8.08
N ASP A 167 10.91 4.77 -7.38
CA ASP A 167 12.19 5.32 -7.80
C ASP A 167 12.94 4.20 -8.53
N PRO A 168 13.08 4.25 -9.88
CA PRO A 168 13.85 3.24 -10.57
C PRO A 168 15.29 3.28 -10.06
N GLY A 169 15.82 2.12 -9.67
CA GLY A 169 17.21 1.98 -9.23
C GLY A 169 18.17 2.76 -10.13
N GLU A 170 19.03 3.57 -9.50
CA GLU A 170 19.93 4.51 -10.16
C GLU A 170 20.91 3.79 -11.11
N GLN A 171 20.65 3.85 -12.41
CA GLN A 171 21.67 3.57 -13.43
C GLN A 171 21.47 4.45 -14.67
N ASN A 172 22.15 5.60 -14.66
CA ASN A 172 22.65 6.39 -15.81
C ASN A 172 22.09 6.05 -17.22
N ASP A 173 20.81 6.28 -17.47
CA ASP A 173 20.27 6.31 -18.84
C ASP A 173 19.49 7.61 -19.09
N PRO A 174 20.05 8.58 -19.85
CA PRO A 174 19.38 9.84 -20.15
C PRO A 174 18.16 9.71 -21.08
N ARG A 175 17.77 8.48 -21.50
CA ARG A 175 16.67 8.24 -22.44
C ARG A 175 15.40 7.63 -21.84
N ARG A 176 15.32 7.37 -20.53
CA ARG A 176 14.05 6.91 -19.92
C ARG A 176 13.14 8.09 -19.55
N HIS A 177 12.20 8.39 -20.45
CA HIS A 177 11.05 9.21 -20.13
C HIS A 177 10.28 8.65 -18.93
N ARG A 178 10.06 9.53 -17.94
CA ARG A 178 9.17 9.36 -16.78
C ARG A 178 7.91 8.58 -17.16
N ARG A 179 7.76 7.36 -16.65
CA ARG A 179 6.49 6.62 -16.65
C ARG A 179 6.23 6.06 -15.27
N GLY A 180 5.08 6.44 -14.71
CA GLY A 180 4.57 5.93 -13.43
C GLY A 180 4.16 7.02 -12.45
N VAL A 181 3.28 7.93 -12.87
CA VAL A 181 2.57 8.83 -11.94
C VAL A 181 1.13 8.31 -11.88
N GLY A 182 0.83 7.46 -10.89
CA GLY A 182 -0.53 6.98 -10.65
C GLY A 182 -1.27 7.98 -9.77
N TYR A 183 -2.20 8.74 -10.34
CA TYR A 183 -3.01 9.75 -9.64
C TYR A 183 -4.49 9.56 -9.99
N ALA A 184 -5.34 9.60 -8.97
CA ALA A 184 -6.52 10.46 -8.83
C ALA A 184 -7.42 9.92 -7.69
N SER A 185 -7.49 10.63 -6.57
CA SER A 185 -8.68 10.62 -5.71
C SER A 185 -9.30 12.02 -5.78
N LEU A 186 -10.61 12.07 -6.06
CA LEU A 186 -11.39 13.30 -6.14
C LEU A 186 -12.12 13.47 -4.81
N ASP A 187 -11.61 14.32 -3.91
CA ASP A 187 -12.44 14.88 -2.85
C ASP A 187 -12.84 16.33 -3.18
N ARG A 188 -14.13 16.48 -3.48
CA ARG A 188 -14.91 17.64 -3.07
C ARG A 188 -16.27 17.10 -2.63
N ARG A 189 -16.37 16.63 -1.39
CA ARG A 189 -17.57 16.64 -0.54
C ARG A 189 -17.17 16.37 0.92
N HIS A 190 -16.46 17.33 1.50
CA HIS A 190 -16.34 17.56 2.95
C HIS A 190 -17.72 17.68 3.64
N PRO A 191 -17.82 17.35 4.94
CA PRO A 191 -17.30 18.25 5.98
C PRO A 191 -16.37 17.57 6.99
N ASP A 192 -15.20 18.17 7.17
CA ASP A 192 -14.41 18.07 8.39
C ASP A 192 -15.24 18.54 9.58
N ALA A 193 -15.50 17.64 10.53
CA ALA A 193 -15.87 18.01 11.87
C ALA A 193 -14.59 18.12 12.71
N GLY A 194 -14.11 19.36 12.94
CA GLY A 194 -13.18 19.62 14.03
C GLY A 194 -12.03 20.60 13.74
N GLN A 195 -12.35 21.88 13.54
CA GLN A 195 -11.46 22.95 14.00
C GLN A 195 -12.25 23.88 14.92
N SER A 196 -12.11 23.62 16.21
CA SER A 196 -12.35 24.61 17.26
C SER A 196 -11.25 25.67 17.14
N SER A 197 -11.62 26.89 16.77
CA SER A 197 -10.80 28.07 17.06
C SER A 197 -11.42 28.80 18.24
N ALA A 198 -10.69 28.80 19.35
CA ALA A 198 -10.74 29.86 20.32
C ALA A 198 -10.24 31.17 19.67
N MET A 199 -10.91 32.29 19.98
CA MET A 199 -10.37 33.63 20.26
C MET A 199 -11.33 34.73 19.79
N ALA A 200 -11.62 35.65 20.73
CA ALA A 200 -12.35 36.92 20.65
C ALA A 200 -13.88 36.85 20.63
#